data_AF-A0A5B0QCE0-F1
#
_entry.id   AF-A0A5B0QCE0-F1
#
_cell.length_a   1.000
_cell.length_b   1.000
_cell.length_c   1.000
_cell.angle_alpha   90.00
_cell.angle_beta   90.00
_cell.angle_gamma   90.00
#
_symmetry.space_group_name_H-M   'P 1'
#
loop_
_entity.id
_entity.type
_entity.pdbx_description
1 polymer ?
#
loop_
_entity_poly.entity_id
_entity_poly.type
_entity_poly.pdbx_seq_one_letter_code
_entity_poly.pdbx_strand_id
1 'polypeptide(L)'
;MRALLHTYLRLPDQGSPQDVRLGPLKGLSFADKVAQGAVNTEDREAVDFLAGEVDRVYHGVPSKIEVELGHGKKMTIKTDGLPDIWTTGSPPL
;
A
#
# COMPACT_ATOMS: atom_id res chain seq x y z
N MET A 1 -22.43 -0.28 6.14
CA MET A 1 -22.19 0.04 4.71
C MET A 1 -20.72 -0.22 4.42
N ARG A 2 -20.36 -0.76 3.26
CA ARG A 2 -18.96 -0.93 2.81
C ARG A 2 -18.78 -0.16 1.51
N ALA A 3 -17.71 0.62 1.41
CA ALA A 3 -17.36 1.38 0.22
C ALA A 3 -15.83 1.40 0.10
N LEU A 4 -15.33 1.44 -1.14
CA LEU A 4 -13.90 1.51 -1.43
C LEU A 4 -13.70 2.39 -2.66
N LEU A 5 -12.72 3.30 -2.58
CA LEU A 5 -12.25 4.06 -3.73
C LEU A 5 -11.09 3.29 -4.37
N HIS A 6 -11.34 2.70 -5.53
CA HIS A 6 -10.37 1.86 -6.23
C HIS A 6 -9.37 2.72 -7.03
N THR A 7 -8.59 3.53 -6.32
CA THR A 7 -7.69 4.51 -6.91
C THR A 7 -6.43 3.85 -7.46
N TYR A 8 -6.20 4.00 -8.77
CA TYR A 8 -4.94 3.59 -9.41
C TYR A 8 -3.96 4.75 -9.44
N LEU A 9 -2.78 4.57 -8.85
CA LEU A 9 -1.71 5.56 -8.87
C LEU A 9 -0.85 5.38 -10.12
N ARG A 10 -0.72 6.44 -10.93
CA ARG A 10 0.18 6.44 -12.07
C ARG A 10 1.59 6.79 -11.62
N LEU A 11 2.57 5.98 -12.02
CA LEU A 11 3.98 6.26 -11.82
C LEU A 11 4.48 7.34 -12.81
N PRO A 12 5.47 8.15 -12.43
CA PRO A 12 6.19 9.02 -13.37
C PRO A 12 6.83 8.20 -14.50
N ASP A 13 7.13 8.82 -15.64
CA ASP A 13 7.72 8.12 -16.81
C ASP A 13 9.02 7.37 -16.50
N GLN A 14 9.79 7.85 -15.52
CA GLN A 14 11.03 7.23 -15.06
C GLN A 14 10.81 6.20 -13.95
N GLY A 15 9.66 6.24 -13.27
CA GLY A 15 9.37 5.41 -12.12
C GLY A 15 8.91 4.02 -12.50
N SER A 16 9.32 3.04 -11.70
CA SER A 16 8.97 1.64 -11.85
C SER A 16 8.32 1.10 -10.56
N PRO A 17 7.56 0.00 -10.61
CA PRO A 17 6.87 -0.54 -9.43
C PRO A 17 7.79 -0.81 -8.23
N GLN A 18 9.05 -1.18 -8.50
CA GLN A 18 10.09 -1.42 -7.49
C GLN A 18 10.53 -0.15 -6.73
N ASP A 19 10.28 1.04 -7.29
CA ASP A 19 10.60 2.31 -6.63
C ASP A 19 9.53 2.74 -5.63
N VAL A 20 8.37 2.06 -5.62
CA VAL A 20 7.23 2.45 -4.80
C VAL A 20 7.47 2.05 -3.34
N ARG A 21 7.34 3.05 -2.45
CA ARG A 21 7.37 2.85 -0.99
C ARG A 21 6.15 3.50 -0.37
N LEU A 22 5.44 2.76 0.46
CA LEU A 22 4.19 3.19 1.09
C LEU A 22 4.32 3.16 2.62
N GLY A 23 3.90 4.23 3.30
CA GLY A 23 3.88 4.28 4.75
C GLY A 23 3.27 5.58 5.31
N PRO A 24 3.12 5.71 6.63
CA PRO A 24 3.46 4.71 7.64
C PRO A 24 2.37 3.63 7.76
N LEU A 25 2.77 2.36 7.73
CA LEU A 25 1.88 1.20 7.96
C LEU A 25 2.44 0.21 9.01
N LYS A 26 3.66 0.46 9.51
CA LYS A 26 4.31 -0.39 10.51
C LYS A 26 3.46 -0.53 11.77
N GLY A 27 3.35 -1.75 12.28
CA GLY A 27 2.57 -2.10 13.47
C GLY A 27 1.08 -2.29 13.20
N LEU A 28 0.59 -2.01 11.99
CA LEU A 28 -0.79 -2.29 11.63
C LEU A 28 -1.00 -3.75 11.29
N SER A 29 -2.20 -4.25 11.60
CA SER A 29 -2.64 -5.56 11.14
C SER A 29 -3.16 -5.48 9.71
N PHE A 30 -2.86 -6.50 8.91
CA PHE A 30 -3.41 -6.66 7.58
C PHE A 30 -3.85 -8.09 7.29
N ALA A 31 -4.92 -8.23 6.51
CA ALA A 31 -5.29 -9.50 5.89
C ALA A 31 -4.58 -9.64 4.54
N ASP A 32 -3.79 -10.70 4.37
CA ASP A 32 -3.07 -11.01 3.13
C ASP A 32 -3.90 -11.95 2.26
N LYS A 33 -4.49 -11.42 1.19
CA LYS A 33 -5.38 -12.20 0.31
C LYS A 33 -4.61 -13.19 -0.57
N VAL A 34 -3.33 -12.94 -0.85
CA VAL A 34 -2.47 -13.92 -1.54
C VAL A 34 -2.26 -15.14 -0.65
N ALA A 35 -2.10 -14.92 0.66
CA ALA A 35 -2.01 -15.98 1.67
C ALA A 35 -3.38 -16.41 2.24
N GLN A 36 -4.41 -16.50 1.40
CA GLN A 36 -5.76 -16.98 1.77
C GLN A 36 -6.43 -16.19 2.92
N GLY A 37 -6.09 -14.91 3.07
CA GLY A 37 -6.62 -14.04 4.12
C GLY A 37 -5.89 -14.17 5.46
N ALA A 38 -4.70 -14.76 5.50
CA ALA A 38 -3.87 -14.82 6.71
C ALA A 38 -3.64 -13.41 7.26
N VAL A 39 -3.89 -13.26 8.57
CA VAL A 39 -3.74 -11.98 9.26
C VAL A 39 -2.32 -11.89 9.83
N ASN A 40 -1.61 -10.83 9.46
CA ASN A 40 -0.24 -10.57 9.89
C ASN A 40 -0.12 -9.14 10.43
N THR A 41 1.03 -8.83 11.03
CA THR A 41 1.43 -7.48 11.42
C THR A 41 2.49 -6.98 10.44
N GLU A 42 2.39 -5.71 10.04
CA GLU A 42 3.39 -5.09 9.19
C GLU A 42 4.62 -4.66 10.00
N ASP A 43 5.72 -5.38 9.86
CA ASP A 43 6.96 -5.07 10.59
C ASP A 43 7.91 -4.15 9.80
N ARG A 44 7.63 -3.91 8.50
CA ARG A 44 8.49 -3.04 7.66
C ARG A 44 8.20 -1.57 7.92
N GLU A 45 9.25 -0.75 7.88
CA GLU A 45 9.12 0.72 7.95
C GLU A 45 8.34 1.30 6.76
N ALA A 46 8.51 0.70 5.58
CA ALA A 46 7.76 1.04 4.37
C ALA A 46 7.42 -0.23 3.59
N VAL A 47 6.20 -0.28 3.08
CA VAL A 47 5.72 -1.37 2.24
C VAL A 47 6.27 -1.19 0.82
N ASP A 48 6.73 -2.28 0.24
CA ASP A 48 7.16 -2.40 -1.16
C ASP A 48 6.51 -3.62 -1.82
N PHE A 49 6.78 -3.78 -3.12
CA PHE A 49 6.26 -4.86 -3.96
C PHE A 49 7.38 -5.77 -4.50
N LEU A 50 8.50 -5.88 -3.78
CA LEU A 50 9.69 -6.60 -4.25
C LEU A 50 9.63 -8.11 -4.00
N ALA A 51 8.96 -8.52 -2.93
CA ALA A 51 8.96 -9.91 -2.47
C ALA A 51 8.00 -10.83 -3.26
N GLY A 52 7.16 -10.28 -4.13
CA GLY A 52 6.15 -11.02 -4.87
C GLY A 52 4.84 -10.27 -4.98
N GLU A 53 3.79 -11.00 -5.38
CA GLU A 53 2.44 -10.46 -5.47
C GLU A 53 1.96 -10.00 -4.08
N VAL A 54 1.31 -8.84 -4.07
CA VAL A 54 0.73 -8.24 -2.87
C VAL A 54 -0.75 -7.99 -3.14
N ASP A 55 -1.59 -8.47 -2.24
CA ASP A 55 -3.00 -8.07 -2.13
C ASP A 55 -3.34 -8.04 -0.64
N ARG A 56 -3.30 -6.85 -0.03
CA ARG A 56 -3.40 -6.68 1.43
C ARG A 56 -4.41 -5.62 1.82
N VAL A 57 -5.22 -5.94 2.82
CA VAL A 57 -6.15 -4.97 3.44
C VAL A 57 -5.63 -4.64 4.82
N TYR A 58 -5.16 -3.40 5.02
CA TYR A 58 -4.74 -2.90 6.33
C TYR A 58 -5.91 -2.22 7.02
N HIS A 59 -5.97 -2.40 8.35
CA HIS A 59 -7.02 -1.83 9.19
C HIS A 59 -6.50 -0.75 10.13
N GLY A 60 -7.32 0.25 10.43
CA GLY A 60 -6.96 1.33 11.37
C GLY A 60 -5.83 2.21 10.86
N VAL A 61 -5.82 2.45 9.55
CA VAL A 61 -4.76 3.16 8.83
C VAL A 61 -4.79 4.66 9.19
N PRO A 62 -3.64 5.32 9.36
CA PRO A 62 -3.58 6.77 9.53
C PRO A 62 -4.32 7.51 8.41
N SER A 63 -4.96 8.63 8.76
CA SER A 63 -5.69 9.48 7.79
C SER A 63 -4.79 10.12 6.73
N LYS A 64 -3.47 10.01 6.87
CA LYS A 64 -2.46 10.48 5.92
C LYS A 64 -1.47 9.34 5.65
N ILE A 65 -1.36 8.97 4.38
CA ILE A 65 -0.39 8.00 3.88
C ILE A 65 0.51 8.67 2.85
N GLU A 66 1.79 8.39 2.94
CA GLU A 66 2.84 8.86 2.05
C GLU A 66 3.23 7.75 1.08
N VAL A 67 3.33 8.12 -0.19
CA VAL A 67 3.74 7.23 -1.28
C VAL A 67 4.95 7.87 -1.95
N GLU A 68 6.10 7.22 -1.88
CA GLU A 68 7.23 7.52 -2.74
C GLU A 68 7.04 6.78 -4.07
N LEU A 69 7.23 7.49 -5.18
CA LEU A 69 7.00 6.97 -6.54
C LEU A 69 8.32 6.79 -7.31
N GLY A 70 9.45 6.86 -6.61
CA GLY A 70 10.78 6.91 -7.20
C GLY A 70 11.21 8.30 -7.67
N HIS A 71 12.52 8.44 -7.94
CA HIS A 71 13.11 9.62 -8.59
C HIS A 71 12.75 10.96 -7.93
N GLY A 72 12.67 10.98 -6.59
CA GLY A 72 12.33 12.17 -5.80
C GLY A 72 10.87 12.61 -5.92
N LYS A 73 10.01 11.84 -6.60
CA LYS A 73 8.57 12.08 -6.67
C LYS A 73 7.87 11.41 -5.49
N LYS A 74 7.01 12.17 -4.83
CA LYS A 74 6.21 11.71 -3.70
C LYS A 74 4.78 12.22 -3.85
N MET A 75 3.84 11.50 -3.26
CA MET A 75 2.47 11.96 -3.10
C MET A 75 1.95 11.62 -1.72
N THR A 76 0.85 12.27 -1.35
CA THR A 76 0.14 12.00 -0.10
C THR A 76 -1.30 11.63 -0.42
N ILE A 77 -1.75 10.52 0.13
CA ILE A 77 -3.16 10.12 0.15
C ILE A 77 -3.72 10.56 1.50
N LYS A 78 -4.83 11.29 1.47
CA LYS A 78 -5.60 11.62 2.67
C LYS A 78 -6.97 10.97 2.59
N THR A 79 -7.37 10.31 3.66
CA THR A 79 -8.69 9.68 3.77
C THR A 79 -9.46 10.29 4.94
N ASP A 80 -10.77 10.40 4.78
CA ASP A 80 -11.70 10.78 5.84
C ASP A 80 -12.87 9.79 5.83
N GLY A 81 -13.24 9.26 6.99
CA GLY A 81 -14.27 8.23 7.13
C GLY A 81 -13.95 6.86 6.49
N LEU A 82 -12.72 6.65 5.99
CA LEU A 82 -12.25 5.39 5.39
C LEU A 82 -11.03 4.88 6.18
N PRO A 83 -11.25 3.99 7.18
CA PRO A 83 -10.20 3.55 8.10
C PRO A 83 -9.30 2.43 7.55
N ASP A 84 -9.64 1.88 6.38
CA ASP A 84 -8.94 0.76 5.76
C ASP A 84 -8.29 1.20 4.45
N ILE A 85 -7.14 0.63 4.11
CA ILE A 85 -6.54 0.74 2.78
C ILE A 85 -6.34 -0.65 2.19
N TRP A 86 -6.65 -0.77 0.91
CA TRP A 86 -6.31 -1.95 0.13
C TRP A 86 -5.12 -1.63 -0.76
N THR A 87 -4.06 -2.43 -0.68
CA THR A 87 -2.89 -2.33 -1.53
C THR A 87 -2.81 -3.56 -2.42
N THR A 88 -2.52 -3.34 -3.69
CA THR A 88 -2.27 -4.40 -4.67
C THR A 88 -1.05 -4.05 -5.50
N GLY A 89 -0.26 -5.05 -5.84
CA GLY A 89 0.90 -4.91 -6.71
C GLY A 89 1.46 -6.27 -7.10
N SER A 90 2.12 -6.31 -8.25
CA SER A 90 2.80 -7.51 -8.75
C SER A 90 4.29 -7.21 -8.86
N PRO A 91 5.16 -8.22 -8.70
CA PRO A 91 6.58 -8.05 -8.93
C PRO A 91 6.81 -7.74 -10.42
N PRO A 92 7.91 -7.04 -10.77
CA PRO A 92 8.29 -6.90 -12.17
C PRO A 92 8.50 -8.28 -12.81
N LEU A 93 8.16 -8.39 -14.11
CA LEU A 93 8.43 -9.56 -14.95
C LEU A 93 9.92 -9.76 -15.20
#